data_AF-A0A7X7G5E8-F1
#
_entry.id   AF-A0A7X7G5E8-F1
#
_cell.length_a   1.000
_cell.length_b   1.000
_cell.length_c   1.000
_cell.angle_alpha   90.00
_cell.angle_beta   90.00
_cell.angle_gamma   90.00
#
_symmetry.space_group_name_H-M   'P 1'
#
loop_
_entity.id
_entity.type
_entity.pdbx_description
1 polymer ?
#
loop_
_entity_poly.entity_id
_entity_poly.type
_entity_poly.pdbx_seq_one_letter_code
_entity_poly.pdbx_strand_id
1 'polypeptide(L)'
;IAVHYDAAAQAQVTPRPDVVISTKKGAGYPVGNAGQMGTLHFTNTYFLQSAIKLSGYLFFNEGTAWGTDSLTVSNMDVAFPVNFALTVTSNLTVRDGGNLTLRDAIDGSNSFQARNLMLTNGILSVSNYTGVSFQQDVSVSGAGGALNVWASPLDIGQDLAINGGTMRYSFVSTNPHSLHFGGNLELTNGAALHLYAGPTNSIAGSFHGGLLDLSGKNLVIPTNCVLYPYSNPTNGGSIKMAVNNLTVGAGGSINANGLGYKGGDSRSQYKGYGTGGSAPRGGGGYGGQGGKSGGAPYGTVAGPMYPGSGGGGFSTYAYVGGNAGGLVHVEATGAITLDGKIFVNGLSGDSYCGGGSGGGVLLVCRTFSGNGSIYAKGGHYSNANCGGGGGGRIAIWTKVTGEIYQRVWNGLMPGSVAISTNTLPAAFTGSFGNSVFLDGGLGSATAYNGQPGTFRWLDYSGNGTIIMVH
;
A
#
# COMPACT_ATOMS: atom_id res chain seq x y z
N ILE A 1 11.10 -35.92 1.38
CA ILE A 1 11.61 -36.94 0.42
C ILE A 1 13.02 -36.54 0.08
N ALA A 2 13.98 -37.47 0.07
CA ALA A 2 15.36 -37.20 -0.33
C ALA A 2 15.76 -38.10 -1.51
N VAL A 3 16.32 -37.50 -2.56
CA VAL A 3 16.80 -38.18 -3.78
C VAL A 3 18.27 -37.84 -3.95
N HIS A 4 19.13 -38.78 -3.59
CA HIS A 4 20.59 -38.65 -3.71
C HIS A 4 21.07 -39.53 -4.84
N TYR A 5 21.96 -39.00 -5.68
CA TYR A 5 22.53 -39.66 -6.84
C TYR A 5 23.96 -39.16 -7.09
N ASP A 6 24.73 -39.96 -7.81
CA ASP A 6 26.03 -39.55 -8.37
C ASP A 6 25.82 -38.52 -9.49
N ALA A 7 26.27 -37.29 -9.28
CA ALA A 7 26.05 -36.19 -10.21
C ALA A 7 26.74 -36.40 -11.58
N ALA A 8 27.93 -37.00 -11.60
CA ALA A 8 28.69 -37.22 -12.83
C ALA A 8 28.04 -38.30 -13.70
N ALA A 9 27.61 -39.40 -13.09
CA ALA A 9 26.88 -40.46 -13.77
C ALA A 9 25.51 -39.97 -14.25
N GLN A 10 24.78 -39.23 -13.40
CA GLN A 10 23.45 -38.74 -13.72
C GLN A 10 23.46 -37.73 -14.90
N ALA A 11 24.51 -36.92 -15.02
CA ALA A 11 24.67 -35.99 -16.13
C ALA A 11 24.75 -36.66 -17.51
N GLN A 12 25.15 -37.95 -17.57
CA GLN A 12 25.24 -38.72 -18.81
C GLN A 12 23.92 -39.40 -19.22
N VAL A 13 22.89 -39.36 -18.37
CA VAL A 13 21.61 -40.02 -18.66
C VAL A 13 20.84 -39.24 -19.73
N THR A 14 20.55 -39.90 -20.85
CA THR A 14 19.80 -39.36 -21.99
C THR A 14 18.68 -40.31 -22.43
N PRO A 15 17.44 -39.84 -22.61
CA PRO A 15 16.97 -38.48 -22.32
C PRO A 15 16.97 -38.19 -20.81
N ARG A 16 17.02 -36.90 -20.44
CA ARG A 16 16.93 -36.48 -19.04
C ARG A 16 15.63 -37.02 -18.42
N PRO A 17 15.67 -37.70 -17.28
CA PRO A 17 14.48 -38.27 -16.67
C PRO A 17 13.43 -37.21 -16.34
N ASP A 18 12.18 -37.53 -16.63
CA ASP A 18 11.03 -36.68 -16.32
C ASP A 18 10.38 -37.14 -15.01
N VAL A 19 10.73 -36.48 -13.91
CA VAL A 19 10.36 -36.94 -12.56
C VAL A 19 9.29 -36.02 -11.95
N VAL A 20 8.24 -36.63 -11.41
CA VAL A 20 7.18 -35.94 -10.66
C VAL A 20 7.28 -36.33 -9.19
N ILE A 21 7.51 -35.35 -8.31
CA ILE A 21 7.57 -35.58 -6.87
C ILE A 21 6.78 -34.48 -6.16
N SER A 22 5.91 -34.86 -5.24
CA SER A 22 5.11 -33.90 -4.48
C SER A 22 5.13 -34.24 -2.99
N THR A 23 5.36 -33.22 -2.18
CA THR A 23 4.98 -33.17 -0.77
C THR A 23 3.77 -32.27 -0.63
N LYS A 24 2.82 -32.65 0.23
CA LYS A 24 1.66 -31.82 0.55
C LYS A 24 1.77 -31.31 1.98
N LYS A 25 1.36 -30.06 2.18
CA LYS A 25 1.10 -29.51 3.52
C LYS A 25 -0.13 -30.17 4.13
N GLY A 26 -0.12 -30.36 5.45
CA GLY A 26 -1.32 -30.74 6.19
C GLY A 26 -2.36 -29.61 6.16
N ALA A 27 -3.62 -29.95 5.97
CA ALA A 27 -4.71 -28.99 6.06
C ALA A 27 -4.94 -28.59 7.53
N GLY A 28 -5.07 -27.29 7.78
CA GLY A 28 -5.41 -26.73 9.10
C GLY A 28 -6.87 -26.32 9.19
N TYR A 29 -7.40 -26.25 10.41
CA TYR A 29 -8.74 -25.75 10.73
C TYR A 29 -8.63 -24.38 11.41
N PRO A 30 -9.36 -23.32 11.01
CA PRO A 30 -9.64 -22.82 9.66
C PRO A 30 -8.40 -22.15 9.01
N VAL A 31 -8.56 -21.53 7.82
CA VAL A 31 -7.53 -20.81 7.04
C VAL A 31 -6.58 -20.00 7.92
N GLY A 32 -5.32 -20.46 8.03
CA GLY A 32 -4.27 -19.81 8.82
C GLY A 32 -3.30 -20.79 9.51
N ASN A 33 -3.77 -22.00 9.83
CA ASN A 33 -2.98 -23.01 10.55
C ASN A 33 -2.54 -24.20 9.69
N ALA A 34 -2.41 -24.01 8.37
CA ALA A 34 -1.91 -25.08 7.51
C ALA A 34 -0.46 -25.43 7.88
N GLY A 35 -0.13 -26.72 7.84
CA GLY A 35 1.24 -27.16 8.03
C GLY A 35 2.18 -26.56 6.98
N GLN A 36 3.47 -26.51 7.27
CA GLN A 36 4.44 -26.15 6.25
C GLN A 36 4.51 -27.23 5.16
N MET A 37 4.91 -26.84 3.96
CA MET A 37 5.17 -27.78 2.87
C MET A 37 6.33 -28.72 3.26
N GLY A 38 6.25 -29.99 2.84
CA GLY A 38 7.32 -30.94 3.11
C GLY A 38 8.55 -30.67 2.24
N THR A 39 9.73 -31.05 2.72
CA THR A 39 10.98 -30.86 1.98
C THR A 39 11.21 -31.92 0.91
N LEU A 40 11.61 -31.48 -0.28
CA LEU A 40 12.20 -32.29 -1.35
C LEU A 40 13.69 -31.98 -1.43
N HIS A 41 14.51 -32.95 -1.05
CA HIS A 41 15.95 -32.82 -0.92
C HIS A 41 16.66 -33.53 -2.07
N PHE A 42 17.51 -32.84 -2.82
CA PHE A 42 18.23 -33.37 -3.99
C PHE A 42 19.74 -33.14 -3.88
N THR A 43 20.54 -33.97 -4.57
CA THR A 43 21.99 -33.71 -4.71
C THR A 43 22.24 -32.32 -5.31
N ASN A 44 21.66 -32.00 -6.45
CA ASN A 44 21.78 -30.70 -7.11
C ASN A 44 20.52 -30.35 -7.93
N THR A 45 20.58 -29.27 -8.72
CA THR A 45 19.47 -28.74 -9.53
C THR A 45 19.13 -29.55 -10.80
N TYR A 46 19.78 -30.71 -11.03
CA TYR A 46 19.61 -31.54 -12.23
C TYR A 46 18.18 -32.06 -12.48
N PHE A 47 17.22 -31.96 -11.56
CA PHE A 47 15.81 -32.30 -11.86
C PHE A 47 14.91 -31.08 -12.13
N LEU A 48 15.43 -29.85 -12.06
CA LEU A 48 14.66 -28.64 -12.37
C LEU A 48 14.48 -28.45 -13.88
N GLN A 49 13.23 -28.39 -14.32
CA GLN A 49 12.85 -28.15 -15.71
C GLN A 49 12.05 -26.85 -15.83
N SER A 50 11.93 -26.32 -17.05
CA SER A 50 11.14 -25.12 -17.35
C SER A 50 9.67 -25.28 -16.92
N ALA A 51 9.09 -26.48 -17.07
CA ALA A 51 7.81 -26.83 -16.43
C ALA A 51 8.09 -27.60 -15.14
N ILE A 52 7.91 -26.96 -13.98
CA ILE A 52 8.21 -27.58 -12.69
C ILE A 52 7.21 -28.70 -12.39
N LYS A 53 7.75 -29.88 -12.09
CA LYS A 53 7.01 -31.08 -11.67
C LYS A 53 7.32 -31.51 -10.23
N LEU A 54 8.00 -30.63 -9.50
CA LEU A 54 8.40 -30.82 -8.12
C LEU A 54 7.56 -29.89 -7.25
N SER A 55 6.79 -30.43 -6.32
CA SER A 55 5.98 -29.65 -5.38
C SER A 55 6.50 -29.88 -3.96
N GLY A 56 6.94 -28.82 -3.30
CA GLY A 56 7.46 -28.82 -1.94
C GLY A 56 8.44 -27.68 -1.70
N TYR A 57 9.05 -27.69 -0.51
CA TYR A 57 10.23 -26.88 -0.23
C TYR A 57 11.43 -27.59 -0.84
N LEU A 58 12.01 -27.03 -1.88
CA LEU A 58 13.16 -27.59 -2.56
C LEU A 58 14.41 -27.31 -1.75
N PHE A 59 15.29 -28.30 -1.63
CA PHE A 59 16.61 -28.17 -1.04
C PHE A 59 17.63 -28.90 -1.91
N PHE A 60 18.78 -28.29 -2.11
CA PHE A 60 19.88 -28.83 -2.92
C PHE A 60 21.16 -28.86 -2.07
N ASN A 61 21.87 -29.99 -2.03
CA ASN A 61 23.19 -30.06 -1.37
C ASN A 61 24.20 -29.16 -2.09
N GLU A 62 24.15 -29.20 -3.42
CA GLU A 62 25.00 -28.45 -4.32
C GLU A 62 24.13 -27.55 -5.20
N GLY A 63 24.53 -26.29 -5.34
CA GLY A 63 23.83 -25.32 -6.18
C GLY A 63 22.95 -24.36 -5.37
N THR A 64 23.40 -23.12 -5.31
CA THR A 64 22.65 -21.98 -4.77
C THR A 64 21.99 -21.16 -5.89
N ALA A 65 22.03 -21.65 -7.13
CA ALA A 65 21.52 -20.95 -8.29
C ALA A 65 20.92 -21.90 -9.33
N TRP A 66 19.93 -21.41 -10.06
CA TRP A 66 19.40 -22.09 -11.24
C TRP A 66 18.88 -21.07 -12.26
N GLY A 67 19.17 -21.33 -13.54
CA GLY A 67 18.73 -20.51 -14.65
C GLY A 67 17.90 -21.33 -15.64
N THR A 68 16.90 -20.69 -16.25
CA THR A 68 16.11 -21.27 -17.33
C THR A 68 15.59 -20.20 -18.28
N ASP A 69 15.26 -20.57 -19.52
CA ASP A 69 14.69 -19.64 -20.48
C ASP A 69 13.27 -19.23 -20.09
N SER A 70 12.45 -20.20 -19.71
CA SER A 70 11.08 -19.96 -19.24
C SER A 70 10.77 -20.84 -18.06
N LEU A 71 9.90 -20.36 -17.17
CA LEU A 71 9.50 -21.08 -15.99
C LEU A 71 7.97 -21.12 -15.92
N THR A 72 7.40 -22.32 -15.78
CA THR A 72 5.97 -22.56 -15.56
C THR A 72 5.80 -23.35 -14.27
N VAL A 73 5.02 -22.79 -13.35
CA VAL A 73 4.54 -23.46 -12.15
C VAL A 73 3.02 -23.56 -12.26
N SER A 74 2.49 -24.78 -12.37
CA SER A 74 1.08 -25.02 -12.62
C SER A 74 0.54 -26.04 -11.62
N ASN A 75 -0.44 -25.66 -10.79
CA ASN A 75 -1.04 -26.57 -9.80
C ASN A 75 -0.01 -27.24 -8.86
N MET A 76 1.07 -26.51 -8.52
CA MET A 76 2.15 -26.98 -7.64
C MET A 76 2.49 -25.91 -6.60
N ASP A 77 2.83 -26.34 -5.39
CA ASP A 77 3.45 -25.48 -4.37
C ASP A 77 4.98 -25.63 -4.47
N VAL A 78 5.70 -24.57 -4.87
CA VAL A 78 7.15 -24.58 -5.07
C VAL A 78 7.78 -23.49 -4.23
N ALA A 79 8.65 -23.86 -3.30
CA ALA A 79 9.50 -22.89 -2.60
C ALA A 79 10.97 -23.25 -2.81
N PHE A 80 11.76 -22.28 -3.26
CA PHE A 80 13.21 -22.42 -3.31
C PHE A 80 13.82 -22.16 -1.92
N PRO A 81 15.04 -22.69 -1.65
CA PRO A 81 15.76 -22.38 -0.43
C PRO A 81 15.97 -20.89 -0.22
N VAL A 82 16.23 -20.51 1.04
CA VAL A 82 16.83 -19.20 1.33
C VAL A 82 18.19 -19.10 0.63
N ASN A 83 18.57 -17.92 0.15
CA ASN A 83 19.81 -17.66 -0.59
C ASN A 83 19.90 -18.39 -1.94
N PHE A 84 18.77 -18.51 -2.62
CA PHE A 84 18.72 -19.15 -3.93
C PHE A 84 18.55 -18.11 -5.05
N ALA A 85 19.52 -18.05 -5.96
CA ALA A 85 19.49 -17.21 -7.15
C ALA A 85 18.71 -17.90 -8.28
N LEU A 86 17.52 -17.40 -8.59
CA LEU A 86 16.72 -17.85 -9.73
C LEU A 86 16.84 -16.85 -10.87
N THR A 87 17.20 -17.32 -12.06
CA THR A 87 17.22 -16.50 -13.29
C THR A 87 16.24 -17.06 -14.31
N VAL A 88 15.31 -16.23 -14.78
CA VAL A 88 14.40 -16.56 -15.89
C VAL A 88 14.63 -15.56 -17.01
N THR A 89 15.11 -15.97 -18.18
CA THR A 89 15.49 -15.01 -19.24
C THR A 89 14.30 -14.52 -20.08
N SER A 90 13.22 -15.30 -20.11
CA SER A 90 11.97 -14.99 -20.83
C SER A 90 10.78 -14.99 -19.85
N ASN A 91 9.79 -15.85 -20.05
CA ASN A 91 8.50 -15.75 -19.35
C ASN A 91 8.49 -16.58 -18.06
N LEU A 92 8.04 -15.96 -16.97
CA LEU A 92 7.58 -16.66 -15.76
C LEU A 92 6.05 -16.75 -15.78
N THR A 93 5.52 -17.97 -15.75
CA THR A 93 4.09 -18.27 -15.67
C THR A 93 3.79 -19.03 -14.39
N VAL A 94 2.87 -18.53 -13.58
CA VAL A 94 2.30 -19.28 -12.45
C VAL A 94 0.79 -19.35 -12.63
N ARG A 95 0.23 -20.56 -12.72
CA ARG A 95 -1.17 -20.75 -13.08
C ARG A 95 -1.85 -21.90 -12.35
N ASP A 96 -3.16 -21.96 -12.48
CA ASP A 96 -4.00 -23.09 -12.04
C ASP A 96 -3.79 -23.46 -10.57
N GLY A 97 -3.72 -22.45 -9.68
CA GLY A 97 -3.48 -22.64 -8.25
C GLY A 97 -2.01 -22.85 -7.87
N GLY A 98 -1.08 -22.74 -8.82
CA GLY A 98 0.36 -22.85 -8.56
C GLY A 98 0.86 -21.71 -7.66
N ASN A 99 1.85 -22.00 -6.81
CA ASN A 99 2.46 -21.05 -5.90
C ASN A 99 3.99 -21.15 -6.02
N LEU A 100 4.66 -20.05 -6.39
CA LEU A 100 6.11 -19.94 -6.40
C LEU A 100 6.56 -19.00 -5.28
N THR A 101 7.41 -19.49 -4.38
CA THR A 101 7.98 -18.73 -3.27
C THR A 101 9.50 -18.63 -3.40
N LEU A 102 9.99 -17.39 -3.42
CA LEU A 102 11.41 -17.03 -3.45
C LEU A 102 11.74 -16.23 -2.20
N ARG A 103 12.77 -16.66 -1.46
CA ARG A 103 13.21 -15.97 -0.25
C ARG A 103 14.72 -15.83 -0.27
N ASP A 104 15.22 -14.64 0.01
CA ASP A 104 16.64 -14.40 0.20
C ASP A 104 17.00 -14.25 1.69
N ALA A 105 18.29 -14.25 2.03
CA ALA A 105 18.75 -13.86 3.36
C ALA A 105 18.45 -12.40 3.65
N ILE A 106 18.48 -12.07 4.94
CA ILE A 106 18.16 -10.74 5.45
C ILE A 106 19.14 -9.68 4.93
N ASP A 107 20.36 -10.09 4.53
CA ASP A 107 21.37 -9.19 3.95
C ASP A 107 21.07 -8.78 2.50
N GLY A 108 20.16 -9.49 1.80
CA GLY A 108 19.83 -9.24 0.40
C GLY A 108 21.06 -9.43 -0.48
N SER A 109 21.38 -10.66 -0.85
CA SER A 109 22.53 -10.95 -1.71
C SER A 109 22.14 -11.25 -3.16
N ASN A 110 20.87 -11.58 -3.38
CA ASN A 110 20.34 -12.03 -4.67
C ASN A 110 19.41 -10.99 -5.29
N SER A 111 19.31 -11.03 -6.63
CA SER A 111 18.29 -10.35 -7.41
C SER A 111 17.48 -11.38 -8.19
N PHE A 112 16.24 -11.04 -8.55
CA PHE A 112 15.36 -11.91 -9.34
C PHE A 112 14.85 -11.14 -10.56
N GLN A 113 14.97 -11.73 -11.74
CA GLN A 113 14.56 -11.10 -12.99
C GLN A 113 13.80 -12.08 -13.88
N ALA A 114 12.80 -11.54 -14.59
CA ALA A 114 12.15 -12.20 -15.73
C ALA A 114 11.81 -11.17 -16.81
N ARG A 115 11.50 -11.64 -18.03
CA ARG A 115 11.01 -10.75 -19.09
C ARG A 115 9.55 -10.37 -18.86
N ASN A 116 8.68 -11.37 -18.78
CA ASN A 116 7.26 -11.20 -18.49
C ASN A 116 6.86 -12.02 -17.26
N LEU A 117 5.86 -11.54 -16.53
CA LEU A 117 5.17 -12.30 -15.49
C LEU A 117 3.71 -12.50 -15.83
N MET A 118 3.27 -13.76 -15.85
CA MET A 118 1.87 -14.13 -16.05
C MET A 118 1.38 -14.96 -14.87
N LEU A 119 0.50 -14.38 -14.06
CA LEU A 119 -0.18 -15.05 -12.95
C LEU A 119 -1.65 -15.26 -13.34
N THR A 120 -2.09 -16.52 -13.45
CA THR A 120 -3.49 -16.86 -13.78
C THR A 120 -4.05 -17.83 -12.73
N ASN A 121 -4.72 -17.29 -11.71
CA ASN A 121 -5.01 -18.01 -10.47
C ASN A 121 -3.74 -18.62 -9.83
N GLY A 122 -2.57 -18.00 -10.05
CA GLY A 122 -1.29 -18.43 -9.49
C GLY A 122 -0.67 -17.34 -8.63
N ILE A 123 0.21 -17.72 -7.72
CA ILE A 123 0.85 -16.82 -6.76
C ILE A 123 2.36 -16.80 -6.96
N LEU A 124 2.94 -15.61 -7.07
CA LEU A 124 4.38 -15.38 -6.89
C LEU A 124 4.58 -14.62 -5.59
N SER A 125 5.43 -15.14 -4.70
CA SER A 125 5.86 -14.45 -3.49
C SER A 125 7.39 -14.32 -3.47
N VAL A 126 7.88 -13.08 -3.41
CA VAL A 126 9.32 -12.76 -3.35
C VAL A 126 9.60 -11.94 -2.10
N SER A 127 10.66 -12.27 -1.37
CA SER A 127 11.04 -11.49 -0.19
C SER A 127 12.55 -11.36 0.04
N ASN A 128 12.98 -10.17 0.49
CA ASN A 128 14.36 -9.81 0.87
C ASN A 128 15.41 -9.82 -0.25
N TYR A 129 14.99 -9.86 -1.52
CA TYR A 129 15.90 -9.67 -2.66
C TYR A 129 16.33 -8.20 -2.78
N THR A 130 17.56 -7.98 -3.27
CA THR A 130 18.11 -6.64 -3.58
C THR A 130 17.39 -5.93 -4.71
N GLY A 131 16.75 -6.70 -5.59
CA GLY A 131 15.97 -6.19 -6.70
C GLY A 131 15.14 -7.31 -7.32
N VAL A 132 13.90 -6.97 -7.64
CA VAL A 132 12.99 -7.77 -8.46
C VAL A 132 12.68 -6.95 -9.70
N SER A 133 12.89 -7.50 -10.89
CA SER A 133 12.53 -6.79 -12.12
C SER A 133 11.83 -7.66 -13.16
N PHE A 134 10.88 -7.04 -13.84
CA PHE A 134 10.23 -7.58 -15.03
C PHE A 134 10.49 -6.63 -16.19
N GLN A 135 11.16 -7.10 -17.24
CA GLN A 135 11.59 -6.24 -18.34
C GLN A 135 10.41 -5.69 -19.17
N GLN A 136 9.29 -6.40 -19.17
CA GLN A 136 8.08 -6.10 -19.92
C GLN A 136 6.86 -6.13 -18.99
N ASP A 137 5.78 -6.80 -19.42
CA ASP A 137 4.49 -6.71 -18.77
C ASP A 137 4.37 -7.68 -17.59
N VAL A 138 3.59 -7.25 -16.60
CA VAL A 138 3.12 -8.09 -15.51
C VAL A 138 1.61 -8.18 -15.57
N SER A 139 1.09 -9.41 -15.60
CA SER A 139 -0.34 -9.68 -15.55
C SER A 139 -0.69 -10.54 -14.34
N VAL A 140 -1.68 -10.10 -13.56
CA VAL A 140 -2.21 -10.82 -12.40
C VAL A 140 -3.71 -11.01 -12.58
N SER A 141 -4.13 -12.23 -12.90
CA SER A 141 -5.50 -12.53 -13.27
C SER A 141 -6.13 -13.65 -12.43
N GLY A 142 -7.46 -13.57 -12.30
CA GLY A 142 -8.27 -14.52 -11.54
C GLY A 142 -8.24 -14.27 -10.04
N ALA A 143 -9.33 -14.61 -9.34
CA ALA A 143 -9.51 -14.32 -7.92
C ALA A 143 -8.45 -14.97 -7.00
N GLY A 144 -7.80 -16.06 -7.46
CA GLY A 144 -6.68 -16.69 -6.76
C GLY A 144 -5.30 -16.14 -7.14
N GLY A 145 -5.21 -15.26 -8.14
CA GLY A 145 -3.95 -14.73 -8.65
C GLY A 145 -3.35 -13.68 -7.72
N ALA A 146 -2.07 -13.82 -7.35
CA ALA A 146 -1.42 -12.84 -6.49
C ALA A 146 0.08 -12.63 -6.74
N LEU A 147 0.49 -11.37 -6.87
CA LEU A 147 1.90 -10.96 -6.80
C LEU A 147 2.18 -10.37 -5.41
N ASN A 148 3.04 -11.01 -4.62
CA ASN A 148 3.46 -10.52 -3.32
C ASN A 148 4.96 -10.24 -3.33
N VAL A 149 5.36 -9.00 -3.12
CA VAL A 149 6.76 -8.60 -3.03
C VAL A 149 6.98 -7.86 -1.71
N TRP A 150 7.80 -8.46 -0.85
CA TRP A 150 8.04 -7.97 0.51
C TRP A 150 9.51 -7.62 0.68
N ALA A 151 9.80 -6.40 1.14
CA ALA A 151 11.18 -6.02 1.44
C ALA A 151 12.15 -6.20 0.26
N SER A 152 11.67 -5.91 -0.95
CA SER A 152 12.46 -5.96 -2.18
C SER A 152 12.03 -4.84 -3.10
N PRO A 153 12.96 -4.09 -3.70
CA PRO A 153 12.64 -3.15 -4.77
C PRO A 153 12.01 -3.89 -5.94
N LEU A 154 11.03 -3.27 -6.58
CA LEU A 154 10.35 -3.82 -7.75
C LEU A 154 10.35 -2.81 -8.90
N ASP A 155 10.79 -3.27 -10.06
CA ASP A 155 10.74 -2.54 -11.32
C ASP A 155 9.96 -3.33 -12.37
N ILE A 156 9.03 -2.67 -13.06
CA ILE A 156 8.24 -3.25 -14.14
C ILE A 156 8.42 -2.36 -15.36
N GLY A 157 9.08 -2.90 -16.40
CA GLY A 157 9.51 -2.12 -17.56
C GLY A 157 8.37 -1.65 -18.46
N GLN A 158 7.18 -2.24 -18.35
CA GLN A 158 5.99 -1.83 -19.10
C GLN A 158 4.72 -1.85 -18.22
N ASP A 159 3.63 -2.47 -18.68
CA ASP A 159 2.33 -2.35 -18.03
C ASP A 159 2.20 -3.34 -16.86
N LEU A 160 1.47 -2.92 -15.83
CA LEU A 160 0.91 -3.83 -14.81
C LEU A 160 -0.60 -3.87 -14.95
N ALA A 161 -1.11 -5.05 -15.29
CA ALA A 161 -2.54 -5.34 -15.35
C ALA A 161 -2.96 -6.29 -14.23
N ILE A 162 -3.86 -5.84 -13.36
CA ILE A 162 -4.48 -6.68 -12.33
C ILE A 162 -5.95 -6.89 -12.68
N ASN A 163 -6.33 -8.12 -13.02
CA ASN A 163 -7.65 -8.50 -13.50
C ASN A 163 -8.30 -9.51 -12.53
N GLY A 164 -9.02 -8.99 -11.54
CA GLY A 164 -9.64 -9.78 -10.47
C GLY A 164 -8.67 -10.41 -9.46
N GLY A 165 -7.35 -10.28 -9.67
CA GLY A 165 -6.32 -10.74 -8.75
C GLY A 165 -5.92 -9.69 -7.70
N THR A 166 -4.82 -9.94 -7.00
CA THR A 166 -4.27 -9.01 -6.00
C THR A 166 -2.77 -8.78 -6.18
N MET A 167 -2.32 -7.55 -5.99
CA MET A 167 -0.89 -7.28 -5.75
C MET A 167 -0.68 -6.74 -4.33
N ARG A 168 0.39 -7.20 -3.67
CA ARG A 168 0.86 -6.70 -2.38
C ARG A 168 2.32 -6.32 -2.50
N TYR A 169 2.63 -5.07 -2.21
CA TYR A 169 3.99 -4.55 -2.27
C TYR A 169 4.33 -3.79 -0.99
N SER A 170 5.45 -4.13 -0.35
CA SER A 170 5.95 -3.41 0.83
C SER A 170 7.23 -2.66 0.53
N PHE A 171 7.19 -1.35 0.71
CA PHE A 171 8.38 -0.49 0.79
C PHE A 171 9.13 -0.81 2.11
N VAL A 172 10.46 -0.64 2.14
CA VAL A 172 11.28 -0.90 3.33
C VAL A 172 12.16 0.27 3.75
N SER A 173 12.55 0.27 5.02
CA SER A 173 13.23 1.39 5.70
C SER A 173 14.60 1.74 5.12
N THR A 174 15.32 0.76 4.59
CA THR A 174 16.65 0.94 3.96
C THR A 174 16.55 1.33 2.49
N ASN A 175 15.33 1.36 1.95
CA ASN A 175 15.07 1.50 0.53
C ASN A 175 13.72 2.21 0.34
N PRO A 176 13.64 3.53 0.58
CA PRO A 176 12.51 4.33 0.11
C PRO A 176 12.62 4.51 -1.41
N HIS A 177 12.73 3.41 -2.17
CA HIS A 177 12.75 3.49 -3.62
C HIS A 177 11.33 3.58 -4.15
N SER A 178 11.27 4.14 -5.35
CA SER A 178 10.11 4.06 -6.22
C SER A 178 9.76 2.60 -6.50
N LEU A 179 8.47 2.29 -6.42
CA LEU A 179 7.87 1.25 -7.25
C LEU A 179 7.65 1.89 -8.62
N HIS A 180 8.48 1.52 -9.59
CA HIS A 180 8.49 2.12 -10.92
C HIS A 180 7.74 1.25 -11.92
N PHE A 181 6.99 1.92 -12.80
CA PHE A 181 6.35 1.31 -13.95
C PHE A 181 6.71 2.08 -15.22
N GLY A 182 7.28 1.37 -16.20
CA GLY A 182 7.53 1.92 -17.53
C GLY A 182 6.26 2.07 -18.38
N GLY A 183 5.13 1.49 -17.93
CA GLY A 183 3.81 1.55 -18.55
C GLY A 183 2.70 2.01 -17.59
N ASN A 184 1.45 1.76 -17.97
CA ASN A 184 0.26 2.07 -17.17
C ASN A 184 0.00 1.02 -16.08
N LEU A 185 -0.75 1.44 -15.07
CA LEU A 185 -1.26 0.57 -14.02
C LEU A 185 -2.79 0.51 -14.10
N GLU A 186 -3.30 -0.67 -14.49
CA GLU A 186 -4.73 -0.89 -14.69
C GLU A 186 -5.27 -2.00 -13.77
N LEU A 187 -6.33 -1.67 -13.02
CA LEU A 187 -7.11 -2.62 -12.24
C LEU A 187 -8.41 -2.92 -13.00
N THR A 188 -8.86 -4.17 -13.01
CA THR A 188 -10.16 -4.56 -13.57
C THR A 188 -10.81 -5.70 -12.78
N ASN A 189 -12.10 -5.93 -12.98
CA ASN A 189 -12.84 -7.12 -12.52
C ASN A 189 -12.69 -7.44 -11.02
N GLY A 190 -12.71 -6.42 -10.16
CA GLY A 190 -12.62 -6.62 -8.70
C GLY A 190 -11.19 -6.70 -8.15
N ALA A 191 -10.19 -6.33 -8.95
CA ALA A 191 -8.79 -6.32 -8.55
C ALA A 191 -8.50 -5.45 -7.31
N ALA A 192 -7.51 -5.88 -6.53
CA ALA A 192 -7.00 -5.15 -5.37
C ALA A 192 -5.49 -4.89 -5.45
N LEU A 193 -5.08 -3.67 -5.11
CA LEU A 193 -3.67 -3.29 -4.96
C LEU A 193 -3.41 -2.84 -3.52
N HIS A 194 -2.52 -3.53 -2.82
CA HIS A 194 -2.08 -3.16 -1.48
C HIS A 194 -0.65 -2.66 -1.52
N LEU A 195 -0.44 -1.45 -1.04
CA LEU A 195 0.87 -0.81 -0.94
C LEU A 195 1.16 -0.55 0.54
N TYR A 196 2.25 -1.07 1.07
CA TYR A 196 2.65 -0.92 2.47
C TYR A 196 3.85 -0.01 2.59
N ALA A 197 3.66 1.18 3.13
CA ALA A 197 4.73 2.16 3.32
C ALA A 197 5.76 1.68 4.35
N GLY A 198 7.04 1.93 4.05
CA GLY A 198 8.13 1.83 5.01
C GLY A 198 8.12 2.99 5.99
N PRO A 199 8.93 2.93 7.06
CA PRO A 199 9.15 4.10 7.91
C PRO A 199 9.92 5.19 7.13
N THR A 200 9.67 6.45 7.46
CA THR A 200 10.42 7.62 6.98
C THR A 200 11.22 8.23 8.15
N ASN A 201 12.39 8.78 7.86
CA ASN A 201 13.25 9.46 8.83
C ASN A 201 13.03 10.98 8.88
N SER A 202 11.97 11.50 8.27
CA SER A 202 11.57 12.92 8.33
C SER A 202 12.62 13.93 7.87
N ILE A 203 13.61 13.54 7.07
CA ILE A 203 14.59 14.49 6.51
C ILE A 203 13.90 15.27 5.38
N ALA A 204 14.00 16.60 5.44
CA ALA A 204 13.38 17.52 4.51
C ALA A 204 13.72 17.20 3.04
N GLY A 205 12.71 16.84 2.25
CA GLY A 205 12.81 16.67 0.79
C GLY A 205 11.96 15.52 0.22
N SER A 206 11.88 14.39 0.92
CA SER A 206 11.16 13.19 0.45
C SER A 206 10.35 12.56 1.60
N PHE A 207 9.24 13.21 1.99
CA PHE A 207 8.42 12.84 3.16
C PHE A 207 7.45 11.67 2.90
N HIS A 208 7.90 10.64 2.18
CA HIS A 208 7.09 9.45 1.94
C HIS A 208 7.78 8.18 2.44
N GLY A 209 6.99 7.26 2.99
CA GLY A 209 7.42 5.90 3.29
C GLY A 209 7.46 5.00 2.04
N GLY A 210 7.05 5.52 0.90
CA GLY A 210 7.16 4.86 -0.41
C GLY A 210 6.71 5.78 -1.54
N LEU A 211 7.32 5.63 -2.72
CA LEU A 211 6.92 6.33 -3.94
C LEU A 211 6.33 5.32 -4.93
N LEU A 212 5.09 5.49 -5.33
CA LEU A 212 4.56 4.87 -6.55
C LEU A 212 4.85 5.82 -7.70
N ASP A 213 5.79 5.44 -8.57
CA ASP A 213 6.21 6.26 -9.70
C ASP A 213 5.60 5.75 -11.01
N LEU A 214 4.58 6.48 -11.44
CA LEU A 214 3.88 6.37 -12.72
C LEU A 214 4.02 7.70 -13.49
N SER A 215 5.16 8.37 -13.38
CA SER A 215 5.40 9.66 -14.04
C SER A 215 5.20 9.53 -15.55
N GLY A 216 4.27 10.33 -16.10
CA GLY A 216 3.89 10.24 -17.52
C GLY A 216 2.96 9.07 -17.86
N LYS A 217 2.44 8.33 -16.87
CA LYS A 217 1.58 7.14 -17.01
C LYS A 217 0.26 7.28 -16.26
N ASN A 218 -0.73 6.48 -16.63
CA ASN A 218 -2.06 6.56 -16.05
C ASN A 218 -2.28 5.49 -14.97
N LEU A 219 -3.01 5.86 -13.93
CA LEU A 219 -3.56 4.95 -12.91
C LEU A 219 -5.08 4.93 -13.04
N VAL A 220 -5.65 3.74 -13.30
CA VAL A 220 -7.10 3.56 -13.45
C VAL A 220 -7.63 2.57 -12.41
N ILE A 221 -8.60 3.02 -11.61
CA ILE A 221 -9.29 2.24 -10.58
C ILE A 221 -10.80 2.24 -10.92
N PRO A 222 -11.27 1.31 -11.76
CA PRO A 222 -12.66 1.26 -12.21
C PRO A 222 -13.56 0.55 -11.19
N THR A 223 -14.81 0.28 -11.57
CA THR A 223 -15.84 -0.37 -10.74
C THR A 223 -15.34 -1.63 -10.05
N ASN A 224 -15.65 -1.77 -8.76
CA ASN A 224 -15.29 -2.89 -7.88
C ASN A 224 -13.79 -3.05 -7.59
N CYS A 225 -12.92 -2.21 -8.15
CA CYS A 225 -11.48 -2.24 -7.86
C CYS A 225 -11.12 -1.36 -6.66
N VAL A 226 -10.09 -1.75 -5.92
CA VAL A 226 -9.65 -1.04 -4.72
C VAL A 226 -8.13 -0.92 -4.62
N LEU A 227 -7.65 0.30 -4.33
CA LEU A 227 -6.26 0.56 -3.93
C LEU A 227 -6.21 0.83 -2.42
N TYR A 228 -5.35 0.12 -1.69
CA TYR A 228 -5.13 0.26 -0.25
C TYR A 228 -3.72 0.81 0.02
N PRO A 229 -3.56 2.12 0.29
CA PRO A 229 -2.29 2.72 0.65
C PRO A 229 -2.12 2.70 2.18
N TYR A 230 -1.38 1.71 2.68
CA TYR A 230 -1.10 1.60 4.12
C TYR A 230 0.05 2.53 4.50
N SER A 231 -0.20 3.41 5.45
CA SER A 231 0.86 4.14 6.16
C SER A 231 1.55 3.21 7.15
N ASN A 232 2.79 3.56 7.51
CA ASN A 232 3.51 2.87 8.57
C ASN A 232 2.80 3.12 9.91
N PRO A 233 2.40 2.06 10.64
CA PRO A 233 1.49 2.19 11.78
C PRO A 233 2.08 2.87 13.01
N THR A 234 3.41 3.03 13.07
CA THR A 234 4.11 3.60 14.24
C THR A 234 4.96 4.82 13.90
N ASN A 235 5.42 4.95 12.66
CA ASN A 235 6.23 6.07 12.19
C ASN A 235 5.44 7.05 11.30
N GLY A 236 4.36 6.61 10.64
CA GLY A 236 3.50 7.46 9.82
C GLY A 236 3.98 7.71 8.39
N GLY A 237 5.13 7.15 8.00
CA GLY A 237 5.56 7.10 6.60
C GLY A 237 4.42 6.61 5.70
N SER A 238 4.13 7.35 4.63
CA SER A 238 2.96 7.13 3.77
C SER A 238 3.35 7.09 2.30
N ILE A 239 2.48 6.61 1.44
CA ILE A 239 2.80 6.50 0.01
C ILE A 239 2.48 7.81 -0.71
N LYS A 240 3.46 8.30 -1.48
CA LYS A 240 3.25 9.31 -2.51
C LYS A 240 3.00 8.61 -3.85
N MET A 241 1.97 9.00 -4.58
CA MET A 241 1.67 8.50 -5.92
C MET A 241 1.92 9.61 -6.93
N ALA A 242 2.95 9.46 -7.77
CA ALA A 242 3.24 10.35 -8.89
C ALA A 242 2.67 9.75 -10.18
N VAL A 243 1.73 10.42 -10.82
CA VAL A 243 1.01 9.93 -12.02
C VAL A 243 0.91 11.01 -13.09
N ASN A 244 0.59 10.64 -14.33
CA ASN A 244 0.07 11.58 -15.32
C ASN A 244 -1.41 11.89 -15.06
N ASN A 245 -2.25 10.86 -15.12
CA ASN A 245 -3.67 10.96 -14.77
C ASN A 245 -4.06 9.89 -13.76
N LEU A 246 -4.94 10.25 -12.83
CA LEU A 246 -5.65 9.32 -11.96
C LEU A 246 -7.13 9.31 -12.34
N THR A 247 -7.67 8.12 -12.60
CA THR A 247 -9.12 7.92 -12.73
C THR A 247 -9.60 6.94 -11.67
N VAL A 248 -10.47 7.40 -10.77
CA VAL A 248 -11.23 6.54 -9.86
C VAL A 248 -12.66 6.53 -10.37
N GLY A 249 -12.99 5.51 -11.16
CA GLY A 249 -14.30 5.37 -11.80
C GLY A 249 -15.43 5.08 -10.81
N ALA A 250 -16.68 5.22 -11.27
CA ALA A 250 -17.85 4.89 -10.45
C ALA A 250 -17.76 3.46 -9.90
N GLY A 251 -17.94 3.29 -8.59
CA GLY A 251 -17.80 2.00 -7.90
C GLY A 251 -16.35 1.54 -7.64
N GLY A 252 -15.34 2.26 -8.12
CA GLY A 252 -13.94 2.08 -7.73
C GLY A 252 -13.61 2.86 -6.45
N SER A 253 -12.53 2.47 -5.76
CA SER A 253 -12.12 3.21 -4.56
C SER A 253 -10.63 3.20 -4.23
N ILE A 254 -10.19 4.27 -3.56
CA ILE A 254 -8.95 4.27 -2.77
C ILE A 254 -9.37 4.18 -1.31
N ASN A 255 -8.96 3.12 -0.61
CA ASN A 255 -9.41 2.83 0.75
C ASN A 255 -8.23 2.75 1.73
N ALA A 256 -8.15 3.76 2.58
CA ALA A 256 -7.20 3.91 3.67
C ALA A 256 -7.90 3.99 5.04
N ASN A 257 -9.09 3.42 5.19
CA ASN A 257 -9.76 3.31 6.49
C ASN A 257 -8.91 2.51 7.47
N GLY A 258 -8.59 3.08 8.64
CA GLY A 258 -7.79 2.38 9.65
C GLY A 258 -6.35 2.07 9.24
N LEU A 259 -5.87 2.62 8.11
CA LEU A 259 -4.55 2.33 7.55
C LEU A 259 -3.49 3.40 7.91
N GLY A 260 -3.76 4.22 8.91
CA GLY A 260 -2.86 5.24 9.46
C GLY A 260 -2.08 4.75 10.68
N TYR A 261 -1.82 5.65 11.64
CA TYR A 261 -1.23 5.25 12.91
C TYR A 261 -2.15 4.29 13.67
N LYS A 262 -1.57 3.26 14.28
CA LYS A 262 -2.34 2.28 15.05
C LYS A 262 -2.81 2.86 16.39
N GLY A 263 -3.91 2.32 16.90
CA GLY A 263 -4.39 2.61 18.24
C GLY A 263 -3.44 2.10 19.34
N GLY A 264 -3.64 2.60 20.56
CA GLY A 264 -2.81 2.24 21.70
C GLY A 264 -3.01 0.80 22.14
N ASP A 265 -1.91 0.09 22.37
CA ASP A 265 -1.87 -1.30 22.85
C ASP A 265 -0.89 -1.42 24.03
N SER A 266 -0.67 -2.63 24.55
CA SER A 266 0.24 -2.87 25.66
C SER A 266 1.68 -2.40 25.39
N ARG A 267 2.13 -2.38 24.12
CA ARG A 267 3.48 -1.97 23.74
C ARG A 267 3.66 -0.46 23.79
N SER A 268 2.59 0.31 23.68
CA SER A 268 2.59 1.78 23.80
C SER A 268 2.02 2.29 25.13
N GLN A 269 1.94 1.43 26.15
CA GLN A 269 1.28 1.74 27.42
C GLN A 269 -0.15 2.27 27.21
N TYR A 270 -0.83 1.72 26.20
CA TYR A 270 -2.18 2.06 25.76
C TYR A 270 -2.36 3.50 25.28
N LYS A 271 -1.26 4.20 24.96
CA LYS A 271 -1.29 5.49 24.25
C LYS A 271 -1.40 5.26 22.74
N GLY A 272 -2.29 5.98 22.06
CA GLY A 272 -2.38 5.96 20.60
C GLY A 272 -1.11 6.47 19.92
N TYR A 273 -0.79 5.94 18.73
CA TYR A 273 0.37 6.40 17.96
C TYR A 273 0.05 7.67 17.15
N GLY A 274 1.10 8.41 16.77
CA GLY A 274 1.01 9.67 16.03
C GLY A 274 1.06 10.91 16.91
N THR A 275 1.28 12.08 16.30
CA THR A 275 1.41 13.37 17.00
C THR A 275 0.15 13.74 17.79
N GLY A 276 -1.02 13.42 17.24
CA GLY A 276 -2.32 13.55 17.90
C GLY A 276 -2.77 12.25 18.58
N GLY A 277 -1.85 11.34 18.90
CA GLY A 277 -2.14 10.12 19.63
C GLY A 277 -2.54 10.44 21.08
N SER A 278 -3.63 9.84 21.55
CA SER A 278 -4.22 10.19 22.84
C SER A 278 -3.80 9.23 23.96
N ALA A 279 -3.90 9.72 25.20
CA ALA A 279 -3.85 8.90 26.40
C ALA A 279 -5.01 7.88 26.43
N PRO A 280 -4.93 6.83 27.27
CA PRO A 280 -5.96 5.79 27.37
C PRO A 280 -7.39 6.35 27.38
N ARG A 281 -8.29 5.73 26.62
CA ARG A 281 -9.70 6.11 26.45
C ARG A 281 -9.99 7.44 25.72
N GLY A 282 -8.99 8.27 25.43
CA GLY A 282 -9.16 9.50 24.65
C GLY A 282 -9.22 9.19 23.15
N GLY A 283 -9.93 9.99 22.36
CA GLY A 283 -9.92 9.86 20.90
C GLY A 283 -8.64 10.43 20.28
N GLY A 284 -8.17 9.87 19.16
CA GLY A 284 -7.06 10.44 18.39
C GLY A 284 -7.47 11.78 17.73
N GLY A 285 -6.52 12.68 17.51
CA GLY A 285 -6.73 13.95 16.81
C GLY A 285 -5.92 14.06 15.52
N TYR A 286 -6.42 14.82 14.53
CA TYR A 286 -5.63 15.22 13.35
C TYR A 286 -6.18 16.49 12.67
N GLY A 287 -7.33 16.38 11.98
CA GLY A 287 -8.05 17.52 11.41
C GLY A 287 -8.90 18.23 12.45
N GLY A 288 -9.63 17.45 13.24
CA GLY A 288 -10.31 17.88 14.46
C GLY A 288 -9.64 17.33 15.72
N GLN A 289 -9.95 17.92 16.86
CA GLN A 289 -9.55 17.42 18.17
C GLN A 289 -10.29 16.13 18.50
N GLY A 290 -9.60 15.16 19.09
CA GLY A 290 -10.21 13.95 19.64
C GLY A 290 -11.03 14.25 20.91
N GLY A 291 -12.11 13.52 21.10
CA GLY A 291 -13.00 13.67 22.25
C GLY A 291 -12.37 13.22 23.57
N LYS A 292 -12.97 13.67 24.69
CA LYS A 292 -12.51 13.40 26.07
C LYS A 292 -11.08 13.91 26.31
N SER A 293 -10.83 15.18 25.99
CA SER A 293 -9.50 15.79 25.99
C SER A 293 -8.48 14.94 25.21
N GLY A 294 -8.93 14.39 24.09
CA GLY A 294 -8.14 13.54 23.20
C GLY A 294 -7.09 14.34 22.44
N GLY A 295 -6.50 13.70 21.43
CA GLY A 295 -5.39 14.28 20.67
C GLY A 295 -5.73 15.63 20.04
N ALA A 296 -4.76 16.54 20.02
CA ALA A 296 -4.89 17.83 19.35
C ALA A 296 -4.77 17.68 17.82
N PRO A 297 -5.36 18.60 17.03
CA PRO A 297 -5.06 18.73 15.61
C PRO A 297 -3.57 19.06 15.37
N TYR A 298 -2.98 18.60 14.26
CA TYR A 298 -1.57 18.89 13.92
C TYR A 298 -1.32 18.94 12.41
N GLY A 299 -0.16 19.48 12.03
CA GLY A 299 0.24 19.66 10.63
C GLY A 299 -0.45 20.85 9.95
N THR A 300 -0.23 21.01 8.65
CA THR A 300 -0.74 22.13 7.86
C THR A 300 -2.12 21.82 7.29
N VAL A 301 -3.08 22.74 7.39
CA VAL A 301 -4.44 22.54 6.83
C VAL A 301 -4.45 22.60 5.31
N ALA A 302 -3.57 23.42 4.74
CA ALA A 302 -3.43 23.57 3.30
C ALA A 302 -2.72 22.37 2.66
N GLY A 303 -1.89 21.62 3.40
CA GLY A 303 -1.14 20.46 2.92
C GLY A 303 -1.16 19.33 3.94
N PRO A 304 -2.20 18.47 3.95
CA PRO A 304 -2.32 17.38 4.90
C PRO A 304 -1.40 16.22 4.49
N MET A 305 -0.20 16.21 5.04
CA MET A 305 0.86 15.27 4.67
C MET A 305 1.05 14.12 5.67
N TYR A 306 0.10 13.94 6.58
CA TYR A 306 0.20 12.94 7.63
C TYR A 306 -1.04 12.05 7.63
N PRO A 307 -0.89 10.75 7.93
CA PRO A 307 -2.03 9.94 8.32
C PRO A 307 -2.60 10.47 9.64
N GLY A 308 -3.82 10.05 9.97
CA GLY A 308 -4.45 10.35 11.25
C GLY A 308 -3.73 9.63 12.39
N SER A 309 -3.94 10.10 13.62
CA SER A 309 -3.43 9.50 14.86
C SER A 309 -4.41 8.53 15.51
N GLY A 310 -3.87 7.48 16.14
CA GLY A 310 -4.63 6.42 16.79
C GLY A 310 -5.28 6.85 18.11
N GLY A 311 -6.38 6.20 18.47
CA GLY A 311 -7.04 6.39 19.76
C GLY A 311 -6.32 5.68 20.91
N GLY A 312 -6.63 6.07 22.15
CA GLY A 312 -6.07 5.47 23.35
C GLY A 312 -6.76 4.14 23.70
N GLY A 313 -5.98 3.14 24.07
CA GLY A 313 -6.46 1.82 24.50
C GLY A 313 -6.92 1.81 25.96
N PHE A 314 -7.10 0.61 26.53
CA PHE A 314 -7.47 0.44 27.93
C PHE A 314 -6.78 -0.77 28.59
N SER A 315 -5.99 -0.49 29.63
CA SER A 315 -5.06 -1.46 30.21
C SER A 315 -5.70 -2.61 30.98
N THR A 316 -6.79 -2.36 31.71
CA THR A 316 -7.41 -3.37 32.60
C THR A 316 -7.82 -4.65 31.86
N TYR A 317 -8.21 -4.54 30.59
CA TYR A 317 -8.65 -5.67 29.77
C TYR A 317 -7.81 -5.88 28.50
N ALA A 318 -6.65 -5.22 28.41
CA ALA A 318 -5.78 -5.25 27.24
C ALA A 318 -6.48 -4.86 25.92
N TYR A 319 -7.47 -3.97 25.99
CA TYR A 319 -8.23 -3.50 24.84
C TYR A 319 -7.47 -2.43 24.04
N VAL A 320 -7.63 -2.46 22.72
CA VAL A 320 -6.84 -1.67 21.78
C VAL A 320 -7.62 -0.44 21.32
N GLY A 321 -6.91 0.68 21.18
CA GLY A 321 -7.45 1.90 20.59
C GLY A 321 -7.86 1.74 19.13
N GLY A 322 -8.71 2.63 18.63
CA GLY A 322 -9.06 2.66 17.22
C GLY A 322 -7.87 3.08 16.36
N ASN A 323 -7.58 2.33 15.29
CA ASN A 323 -6.59 2.74 14.29
C ASN A 323 -7.09 3.96 13.51
N ALA A 324 -6.19 4.82 13.09
CA ALA A 324 -6.55 6.03 12.37
C ALA A 324 -6.67 5.82 10.85
N GLY A 325 -7.30 6.76 10.16
CA GLY A 325 -7.26 6.80 8.70
C GLY A 325 -5.85 7.06 8.15
N GLY A 326 -5.51 6.43 7.02
CA GLY A 326 -4.23 6.62 6.34
C GLY A 326 -4.13 7.94 5.57
N LEU A 327 -3.08 8.07 4.75
CA LEU A 327 -2.88 9.21 3.85
C LEU A 327 -3.07 8.78 2.39
N VAL A 328 -3.88 9.52 1.64
CA VAL A 328 -3.93 9.46 0.19
C VAL A 328 -3.24 10.69 -0.36
N HIS A 329 -2.00 10.54 -0.84
CA HIS A 329 -1.22 11.62 -1.44
C HIS A 329 -0.96 11.29 -2.92
N VAL A 330 -1.60 12.07 -3.80
CA VAL A 330 -1.49 11.93 -5.25
C VAL A 330 -1.01 13.24 -5.85
N GLU A 331 0.03 13.15 -6.69
CA GLU A 331 0.50 14.22 -7.55
C GLU A 331 0.34 13.78 -9.00
N ALA A 332 -0.67 14.34 -9.66
CA ALA A 332 -0.94 14.15 -11.08
C ALA A 332 -0.39 15.35 -11.87
N THR A 333 0.41 15.11 -12.91
CA THR A 333 0.84 16.18 -13.82
C THR A 333 -0.30 16.66 -14.74
N GLY A 334 -1.28 15.78 -15.00
CA GLY A 334 -2.49 16.03 -15.76
C GLY A 334 -3.73 16.11 -14.86
N ALA A 335 -4.68 15.19 -15.07
CA ALA A 335 -6.01 15.22 -14.48
C ALA A 335 -6.20 14.21 -13.34
N ILE A 336 -7.03 14.58 -12.38
CA ILE A 336 -7.66 13.64 -11.44
C ILE A 336 -9.16 13.65 -11.71
N THR A 337 -9.70 12.48 -12.04
CA THR A 337 -11.14 12.24 -12.23
C THR A 337 -11.62 11.31 -11.13
N LEU A 338 -12.47 11.81 -10.22
CA LEU A 338 -13.00 11.07 -9.08
C LEU A 338 -14.52 10.94 -9.21
N ASP A 339 -14.98 9.81 -9.73
CA ASP A 339 -16.39 9.39 -9.74
C ASP A 339 -16.69 8.31 -8.68
N GLY A 340 -15.66 7.62 -8.22
CA GLY A 340 -15.72 6.63 -7.14
C GLY A 340 -15.56 7.25 -5.75
N LYS A 341 -14.87 6.53 -4.85
CA LYS A 341 -14.74 6.93 -3.44
C LYS A 341 -13.30 6.93 -2.95
N ILE A 342 -12.96 7.91 -2.12
CA ILE A 342 -11.74 7.91 -1.30
C ILE A 342 -12.15 7.79 0.17
N PHE A 343 -11.59 6.82 0.87
CA PHE A 343 -11.86 6.60 2.29
C PHE A 343 -10.57 6.71 3.10
N VAL A 344 -10.57 7.58 4.11
CA VAL A 344 -9.48 7.74 5.09
C VAL A 344 -10.10 7.89 6.50
N ASN A 345 -11.12 7.10 6.82
CA ASN A 345 -11.76 7.16 8.13
C ASN A 345 -10.91 6.49 9.22
N GLY A 346 -11.00 7.01 10.44
CA GLY A 346 -10.56 6.29 11.63
C GLY A 346 -11.52 5.16 11.98
N LEU A 347 -10.98 4.12 12.61
CA LEU A 347 -11.75 3.01 13.17
C LEU A 347 -12.16 3.32 14.61
N SER A 348 -13.29 2.75 15.01
CA SER A 348 -13.68 2.73 16.41
C SER A 348 -12.67 1.91 17.22
N GLY A 349 -12.45 2.30 18.48
CA GLY A 349 -11.67 1.48 19.40
C GLY A 349 -12.48 0.30 19.94
N ASP A 350 -11.80 -0.65 20.56
CA ASP A 350 -12.43 -1.69 21.37
C ASP A 350 -13.24 -1.08 22.54
N SER A 351 -13.95 -1.92 23.29
CA SER A 351 -14.60 -1.54 24.55
C SER A 351 -13.66 -0.69 25.44
N TYR A 352 -14.16 0.43 25.95
CA TYR A 352 -13.46 1.41 26.79
C TYR A 352 -12.31 2.16 26.12
N CYS A 353 -12.13 2.00 24.81
CA CYS A 353 -11.06 2.65 24.06
C CYS A 353 -11.58 3.84 23.25
N GLY A 354 -10.70 4.79 22.96
CA GLY A 354 -11.03 5.91 22.09
C GLY A 354 -10.92 5.55 20.60
N GLY A 355 -11.71 6.25 19.77
CA GLY A 355 -11.66 6.10 18.33
C GLY A 355 -10.41 6.72 17.71
N GLY A 356 -9.92 6.14 16.61
CA GLY A 356 -8.86 6.73 15.80
C GLY A 356 -9.37 7.95 15.03
N SER A 357 -8.50 8.92 14.76
CA SER A 357 -8.88 10.08 13.92
C SER A 357 -9.01 9.72 12.44
N GLY A 358 -9.76 10.54 11.71
CA GLY A 358 -9.71 10.55 10.24
C GLY A 358 -8.30 10.90 9.73
N GLY A 359 -7.99 10.45 8.53
CA GLY A 359 -6.69 10.59 7.89
C GLY A 359 -6.55 11.82 6.98
N GLY A 360 -5.54 11.78 6.12
CA GLY A 360 -5.19 12.88 5.21
C GLY A 360 -5.53 12.55 3.76
N VAL A 361 -5.95 13.54 2.99
CA VAL A 361 -6.05 13.47 1.53
C VAL A 361 -5.40 14.72 0.94
N LEU A 362 -4.36 14.54 0.13
CA LEU A 362 -3.73 15.59 -0.65
C LEU A 362 -3.74 15.20 -2.13
N LEU A 363 -4.52 15.92 -2.93
CA LEU A 363 -4.63 15.73 -4.37
C LEU A 363 -4.05 16.96 -5.07
N VAL A 364 -2.96 16.78 -5.82
CA VAL A 364 -2.34 17.84 -6.60
C VAL A 364 -2.50 17.50 -8.08
N CYS A 365 -3.07 18.41 -8.86
CA CYS A 365 -3.33 18.18 -10.28
C CYS A 365 -3.45 19.47 -11.09
N ARG A 366 -3.48 19.35 -12.42
CA ARG A 366 -3.84 20.47 -13.31
C ARG A 366 -5.35 20.67 -13.35
N THR A 367 -6.12 19.58 -13.44
CA THR A 367 -7.58 19.60 -13.48
C THR A 367 -8.16 18.53 -12.55
N PHE A 368 -9.11 18.92 -11.72
CA PHE A 368 -9.88 18.01 -10.86
C PHE A 368 -11.34 18.00 -11.33
N SER A 369 -11.93 16.81 -11.49
CA SER A 369 -13.31 16.64 -11.93
C SER A 369 -13.94 15.36 -11.36
N GLY A 370 -15.25 15.20 -11.53
CA GLY A 370 -16.00 13.98 -11.17
C GLY A 370 -17.05 14.21 -10.09
N ASN A 371 -17.85 13.16 -9.84
CA ASN A 371 -19.02 13.20 -8.93
C ASN A 371 -18.87 12.30 -7.69
N GLY A 372 -17.66 11.82 -7.44
CA GLY A 372 -17.33 10.92 -6.35
C GLY A 372 -17.34 11.58 -4.97
N SER A 373 -16.89 10.85 -3.96
CA SER A 373 -16.92 11.30 -2.55
C SER A 373 -15.64 10.99 -1.79
N ILE A 374 -15.31 11.83 -0.81
CA ILE A 374 -14.16 11.67 0.09
C ILE A 374 -14.64 11.63 1.54
N TYR A 375 -14.24 10.58 2.26
CA TYR A 375 -14.62 10.35 3.65
C TYR A 375 -13.38 10.37 4.54
N ALA A 376 -13.34 11.32 5.47
CA ALA A 376 -12.26 11.47 6.45
C ALA A 376 -12.84 11.66 7.85
N LYS A 377 -13.70 10.72 8.27
CA LYS A 377 -14.39 10.75 9.55
C LYS A 377 -13.54 10.18 10.68
N GLY A 378 -13.76 10.66 11.89
CA GLY A 378 -13.22 10.05 13.10
C GLY A 378 -13.97 8.76 13.48
N GLY A 379 -13.24 7.82 14.07
CA GLY A 379 -13.81 6.59 14.61
C GLY A 379 -14.63 6.83 15.86
N HIS A 380 -15.67 6.02 16.08
CA HIS A 380 -16.55 6.18 17.22
C HIS A 380 -15.97 5.56 18.50
N TYR A 381 -16.55 5.95 19.62
CA TYR A 381 -16.49 5.18 20.85
C TYR A 381 -17.24 3.84 20.70
N SER A 382 -16.94 2.88 21.56
CA SER A 382 -17.61 1.57 21.61
C SER A 382 -18.48 1.40 22.85
N ASN A 383 -18.09 1.93 24.01
CA ASN A 383 -18.84 1.84 25.27
C ASN A 383 -18.55 3.01 26.24
N ALA A 384 -19.02 2.95 27.49
CA ALA A 384 -18.98 4.10 28.40
C ALA A 384 -17.58 4.70 28.69
N ASN A 385 -17.55 6.03 28.77
CA ASN A 385 -16.41 6.85 29.22
C ASN A 385 -15.17 6.81 28.30
N CYS A 386 -15.37 6.92 26.98
CA CYS A 386 -14.32 7.14 25.99
C CYS A 386 -14.71 8.17 24.91
N GLY A 387 -13.69 8.75 24.27
CA GLY A 387 -13.83 9.81 23.28
C GLY A 387 -13.81 9.30 21.85
N GLY A 388 -14.62 9.93 20.98
CA GLY A 388 -14.54 9.71 19.54
C GLY A 388 -13.30 10.36 18.93
N GLY A 389 -12.80 9.81 17.83
CA GLY A 389 -11.68 10.39 17.09
C GLY A 389 -12.06 11.70 16.40
N GLY A 390 -11.12 12.63 16.24
CA GLY A 390 -11.33 13.83 15.42
C GLY A 390 -11.44 13.50 13.93
N GLY A 391 -12.13 14.35 13.17
CA GLY A 391 -12.15 14.26 11.70
C GLY A 391 -10.76 14.49 11.08
N GLY A 392 -10.61 14.11 9.81
CA GLY A 392 -9.37 14.18 9.05
C GLY A 392 -9.16 15.50 8.31
N ARG A 393 -8.22 15.51 7.36
CA ARG A 393 -7.90 16.70 6.56
C ARG A 393 -7.90 16.37 5.08
N ILE A 394 -8.52 17.22 4.28
CA ILE A 394 -8.59 17.07 2.83
C ILE A 394 -8.12 18.37 2.19
N ALA A 395 -7.15 18.28 1.27
CA ALA A 395 -6.75 19.38 0.42
C ALA A 395 -6.69 18.96 -1.05
N ILE A 396 -7.18 19.84 -1.92
CA ILE A 396 -7.12 19.70 -3.38
C ILE A 396 -6.42 20.92 -3.95
N TRP A 397 -5.33 20.70 -4.68
CA TRP A 397 -4.48 21.72 -5.28
C TRP A 397 -4.60 21.63 -6.80
N THR A 398 -5.14 22.67 -7.42
CA THR A 398 -5.23 22.79 -8.87
C THR A 398 -4.27 23.85 -9.41
N LYS A 399 -3.60 23.51 -10.52
CA LYS A 399 -2.73 24.43 -11.29
C LYS A 399 -1.54 25.01 -10.51
N VAL A 400 -1.13 24.36 -9.42
CA VAL A 400 0.00 24.78 -8.59
C VAL A 400 1.33 24.59 -9.34
N THR A 401 2.20 25.61 -9.32
CA THR A 401 3.56 25.54 -9.89
C THR A 401 4.55 24.94 -8.88
N GLY A 402 5.74 24.52 -9.34
CA GLY A 402 6.78 23.96 -8.46
C GLY A 402 7.21 24.88 -7.31
N GLU A 403 7.27 26.19 -7.55
CA GLU A 403 7.60 27.18 -6.50
C GLU A 403 6.50 27.26 -5.43
N ILE A 404 5.24 27.31 -5.84
CA ILE A 404 4.10 27.38 -4.93
C ILE A 404 3.93 26.09 -4.17
N TYR A 405 4.15 24.96 -4.85
CA TYR A 405 4.20 23.64 -4.22
C TYR A 405 5.17 23.68 -3.03
N GLN A 406 6.42 24.11 -3.25
CA GLN A 406 7.43 24.17 -2.18
C GLN A 406 7.05 25.15 -1.06
N ARG A 407 6.43 26.28 -1.38
CA ARG A 407 5.98 27.24 -0.36
C ARG A 407 4.85 26.69 0.51
N VAL A 408 3.78 26.16 -0.10
CA VAL A 408 2.66 25.57 0.64
C VAL A 408 3.12 24.32 1.41
N TRP A 409 4.01 23.53 0.81
CA TRP A 409 4.68 22.39 1.46
C TRP A 409 5.43 22.81 2.73
N ASN A 410 6.11 23.95 2.69
CA ASN A 410 6.81 24.53 3.84
C ASN A 410 5.90 25.34 4.78
N GLY A 411 4.57 25.27 4.62
CA GLY A 411 3.61 26.01 5.46
C GLY A 411 3.56 27.51 5.19
N LEU A 412 4.21 27.98 4.12
CA LEU A 412 4.23 29.37 3.70
C LEU A 412 3.15 29.59 2.64
N MET A 413 2.00 30.12 3.04
CA MET A 413 0.96 30.50 2.06
C MET A 413 1.45 31.71 1.25
N PRO A 414 1.47 31.67 -0.10
CA PRO A 414 1.89 32.81 -0.91
C PRO A 414 0.94 34.01 -0.70
N GLY A 415 1.51 35.18 -0.42
CA GLY A 415 0.75 36.44 -0.28
C GLY A 415 0.13 36.97 -1.58
N SER A 416 0.54 36.45 -2.74
CA SER A 416 0.01 36.81 -4.05
C SER A 416 -0.57 35.59 -4.77
N VAL A 417 -1.89 35.47 -4.70
CA VAL A 417 -2.74 34.56 -5.49
C VAL A 417 -2.69 33.08 -5.08
N ALA A 418 -3.15 32.75 -3.87
CA ALA A 418 -3.73 31.44 -3.58
C ALA A 418 -5.11 31.67 -2.94
N ILE A 419 -6.20 31.35 -3.65
CA ILE A 419 -7.54 31.38 -3.05
C ILE A 419 -7.70 30.06 -2.28
N SER A 420 -7.41 30.10 -0.98
CA SER A 420 -7.71 28.98 -0.08
C SER A 420 -9.11 29.13 0.48
N THR A 421 -10.02 28.22 0.13
CA THR A 421 -11.42 28.27 0.58
C THR A 421 -11.86 26.93 1.16
N ASN A 422 -12.90 26.99 1.99
CA ASN A 422 -13.59 25.80 2.54
C ASN A 422 -14.74 25.34 1.63
N THR A 423 -14.94 26.01 0.49
CA THR A 423 -16.00 25.76 -0.49
C THR A 423 -15.37 25.48 -1.84
N LEU A 424 -16.09 24.82 -2.75
CA LEU A 424 -15.57 24.61 -4.10
C LEU A 424 -15.48 25.91 -4.90
N PRO A 425 -14.46 26.07 -5.77
CA PRO A 425 -14.42 27.18 -6.71
C PRO A 425 -15.59 27.14 -7.69
N ALA A 426 -16.09 28.30 -8.11
CA ALA A 426 -17.19 28.42 -9.07
C ALA A 426 -16.87 27.80 -10.45
N ALA A 427 -15.58 27.64 -10.79
CA ALA A 427 -15.12 27.02 -12.04
C ALA A 427 -15.04 25.48 -11.99
N PHE A 428 -15.38 24.85 -10.85
CA PHE A 428 -15.38 23.40 -10.72
C PHE A 428 -16.52 22.79 -11.54
N THR A 429 -16.19 21.76 -12.34
CA THR A 429 -17.16 21.01 -13.15
C THR A 429 -17.49 19.69 -12.45
N GLY A 430 -18.66 19.61 -11.80
CA GLY A 430 -19.15 18.42 -11.08
C GLY A 430 -20.00 18.76 -9.85
N SER A 431 -20.57 17.74 -9.18
CA SER A 431 -21.45 17.89 -8.00
C SER A 431 -20.74 17.69 -6.64
N PHE A 432 -19.42 17.85 -6.59
CA PHE A 432 -18.58 17.47 -5.45
C PHE A 432 -18.84 18.24 -4.13
N GLY A 433 -19.63 19.32 -4.13
CA GLY A 433 -19.80 20.24 -3.00
C GLY A 433 -20.44 19.63 -1.75
N ASN A 434 -21.23 18.56 -1.90
CA ASN A 434 -21.85 17.81 -0.80
C ASN A 434 -21.22 16.41 -0.60
N SER A 435 -20.05 16.18 -1.19
CA SER A 435 -19.42 14.85 -1.28
C SER A 435 -18.19 14.70 -0.38
N VAL A 436 -17.97 15.65 0.52
CA VAL A 436 -16.87 15.65 1.49
C VAL A 436 -17.41 15.43 2.89
N PHE A 437 -16.93 14.38 3.57
CA PHE A 437 -17.42 13.99 4.88
C PHE A 437 -16.30 14.01 5.91
N LEU A 438 -16.40 14.93 6.88
CA LEU A 438 -15.32 15.27 7.82
C LEU A 438 -15.75 15.13 9.29
N ASP A 439 -16.86 14.47 9.57
CA ASP A 439 -17.42 14.36 10.91
C ASP A 439 -16.39 13.78 11.91
N GLY A 440 -16.37 14.35 13.12
CA GLY A 440 -15.73 13.66 14.23
C GLY A 440 -16.53 12.43 14.63
N GLY A 441 -15.84 11.46 15.24
CA GLY A 441 -16.46 10.29 15.81
C GLY A 441 -17.30 10.65 17.03
N LEU A 442 -18.36 9.88 17.25
CA LEU A 442 -19.17 10.00 18.48
C LEU A 442 -18.34 9.58 19.69
N GLY A 443 -18.55 10.24 20.83
CA GLY A 443 -18.08 9.83 22.15
C GLY A 443 -19.20 9.31 23.02
N SER A 444 -18.86 8.79 24.20
CA SER A 444 -19.87 8.27 25.14
C SER A 444 -20.82 9.33 25.71
N ALA A 445 -20.53 10.60 25.46
CA ALA A 445 -21.39 11.75 25.68
C ALA A 445 -21.13 12.77 24.57
N THR A 446 -22.05 13.70 24.32
CA THR A 446 -21.88 14.73 23.28
C THR A 446 -20.62 15.58 23.48
N ALA A 447 -20.24 15.87 24.73
CA ALA A 447 -19.00 16.56 25.07
C ALA A 447 -17.72 15.75 24.75
N TYR A 448 -17.85 14.45 24.50
CA TYR A 448 -16.75 13.55 24.14
C TYR A 448 -16.76 13.18 22.67
N ASN A 449 -17.58 13.83 21.85
CA ASN A 449 -17.47 13.72 20.40
C ASN A 449 -16.14 14.32 19.94
N GLY A 450 -15.52 13.69 18.96
CA GLY A 450 -14.44 14.32 18.20
C GLY A 450 -14.97 15.53 17.45
N GLN A 451 -14.10 16.52 17.24
CA GLN A 451 -14.42 17.67 16.41
C GLN A 451 -14.32 17.30 14.92
N PRO A 452 -15.06 17.99 14.04
CA PRO A 452 -14.94 17.78 12.60
C PRO A 452 -13.55 18.18 12.07
N GLY A 453 -13.22 17.62 10.92
CA GLY A 453 -11.98 17.86 10.19
C GLY A 453 -11.96 19.15 9.38
N THR A 454 -11.01 19.24 8.45
CA THR A 454 -10.86 20.42 7.57
C THR A 454 -10.83 20.04 6.09
N PHE A 455 -11.42 20.90 5.26
CA PHE A 455 -11.31 20.87 3.80
C PHE A 455 -10.67 22.17 3.31
N ARG A 456 -9.76 22.08 2.35
CA ARG A 456 -9.17 23.23 1.65
C ARG A 456 -9.08 22.97 0.15
N TRP A 457 -9.56 23.92 -0.63
CA TRP A 457 -9.23 23.98 -2.05
C TRP A 457 -8.20 25.08 -2.28
N LEU A 458 -7.14 24.78 -3.03
CA LEU A 458 -6.16 25.75 -3.52
C LEU A 458 -6.19 25.75 -5.04
N ASP A 459 -6.59 26.86 -5.66
CA ASP A 459 -6.50 27.06 -7.11
C ASP A 459 -5.50 28.17 -7.40
N TYR A 460 -4.51 27.90 -8.25
CA TYR A 460 -3.57 28.90 -8.74
C TYR A 460 -3.96 29.36 -10.14
N SER A 461 -4.54 30.55 -10.24
CA SER A 461 -4.84 31.23 -11.49
C SER A 461 -3.77 32.31 -11.74
N GLY A 462 -2.58 31.91 -12.18
CA GLY A 462 -1.52 32.88 -12.50
C GLY A 462 -1.91 33.78 -13.67
N ASN A 463 -2.40 35.00 -13.36
CA ASN A 463 -2.53 36.12 -14.32
C ASN A 463 -1.86 37.41 -13.81
N GLY A 464 -1.05 37.34 -12.75
CA GLY A 464 -0.32 38.50 -12.23
C GLY A 464 1.19 38.30 -12.33
N THR A 465 1.87 39.21 -13.02
CA THR A 465 3.33 39.34 -13.03
C THR A 465 3.89 39.31 -11.61
N ILE A 466 4.80 38.39 -11.32
CA ILE A 466 5.57 38.40 -10.06
C ILE A 466 6.58 39.54 -10.17
N ILE A 467 6.32 40.68 -9.51
CA ILE A 467 7.36 41.66 -9.23
C ILE A 467 8.15 41.11 -8.05
N MET A 468 9.37 40.60 -8.31
CA MET A 468 10.33 40.33 -7.26
C MET A 468 10.83 41.66 -6.70
N VAL A 469 10.59 41.92 -5.43
CA VAL A 469 11.33 42.93 -4.68
C VAL A 469 12.34 42.16 -3.83
N HIS A 470 13.63 42.37 -4.13
CA HIS A 470 14.77 41.75 -3.46
C HIS A 470 14.93 42.20 -2.01
#